data_AF-E8M287-F1
#
_entry.id   AF-E8M287-F1
#
_cell.length_a   1.000
_cell.length_b   1.000
_cell.length_c   1.000
_cell.angle_alpha   90.00
_cell.angle_beta   90.00
_cell.angle_gamma   90.00
#
_symmetry.space_group_name_H-M   'P 1'
#
loop_
_entity.id
_entity.type
_entity.pdbx_description
1 polymer ?
#
loop_
_entity_poly.entity_id
_entity_poly.type
_entity_poly.pdbx_seq_one_letter_code
_entity_poly.pdbx_strand_id
1 'polypeptide(L)'
;MKKWFMAAIAALVLAGCADNTAGLRIDGASQTVLFGDNVLAGRLTIEDIATTEVDGRARGVVRLSSQYQGDQAIQYRFYWYDDNGLEVNTKQGPWRQAIVRGMESFAISEVSINPNGTQFRVQIRENNN
;
A
#
# COMPACT_ATOMS: atom_id res chain seq x y z
N MET A 1 -29.28 21.20 40.47
CA MET A 1 -28.72 21.68 39.19
C MET A 1 -27.23 21.37 39.00
N LYS A 2 -26.38 21.46 40.04
CA LYS A 2 -24.91 21.20 39.94
C LYS A 2 -24.50 19.75 39.63
N LYS A 3 -25.30 18.77 40.05
CA LYS A 3 -25.06 17.33 39.76
C LYS A 3 -25.30 16.95 38.30
N TRP A 4 -26.19 17.66 37.62
CA TRP A 4 -26.50 17.45 36.20
C TRP A 4 -25.41 18.05 35.31
N PHE A 5 -24.82 19.17 35.73
CA PHE A 5 -23.67 19.78 35.06
C PHE A 5 -22.41 18.87 35.10
N MET A 6 -22.17 18.19 36.23
CA MET A 6 -21.07 17.22 36.33
C MET A 6 -21.26 16.00 35.42
N ALA A 7 -22.51 15.52 35.28
CA ALA A 7 -22.82 14.41 34.37
C ALA A 7 -22.63 14.80 32.89
N ALA A 8 -22.99 16.03 32.52
CA ALA A 8 -22.81 16.54 31.17
C ALA A 8 -21.33 16.70 30.77
N ILE A 9 -20.48 17.13 31.71
CA ILE A 9 -19.03 17.25 31.48
C ILE A 9 -18.38 15.87 31.34
N ALA A 10 -18.79 14.88 32.14
CA ALA A 10 -18.29 13.51 32.02
C ALA A 10 -18.62 12.85 30.67
N ALA A 11 -19.79 13.17 30.08
CA ALA A 11 -20.19 12.68 28.78
C ALA A 11 -19.35 13.27 27.61
N LEU A 12 -18.86 14.51 27.75
CA LEU A 12 -18.04 15.15 26.71
C LEU A 12 -16.60 14.61 26.63
N VAL A 13 -16.08 14.02 27.72
CA VAL A 13 -14.71 13.45 27.73
C VAL A 13 -14.62 12.14 26.94
N LEU A 14 -15.75 11.48 26.68
CA LEU A 14 -15.82 10.24 25.89
C LEU A 14 -15.88 10.46 24.37
N ALA A 15 -15.95 11.71 23.90
CA ALA A 15 -15.87 12.06 22.47
C ALA A 15 -14.42 12.21 21.96
N GLY A 16 -13.44 11.65 22.68
CA GLY A 16 -12.04 11.60 22.28
C GLY A 16 -11.75 10.40 21.38
N CYS A 17 -10.98 10.65 20.31
CA CYS A 17 -10.46 9.73 19.30
C CYS A 17 -11.39 9.45 18.11
N ALA A 18 -11.58 10.47 17.27
CA ALA A 18 -11.73 10.22 15.84
C ALA A 18 -10.34 9.84 15.29
N ASP A 19 -10.06 8.54 15.28
CA ASP A 19 -8.90 7.99 14.57
C ASP A 19 -9.09 8.21 13.07
N ASN A 20 -8.59 9.34 12.55
CA ASN A 20 -8.29 9.52 11.13
C ASN A 20 -7.09 8.62 10.77
N THR A 21 -7.22 7.32 11.03
CA THR A 21 -6.27 6.36 10.47
C THR A 21 -6.62 6.27 9.00
N ALA A 22 -5.67 6.64 8.14
CA ALA A 22 -5.72 6.26 6.74
C ALA A 22 -5.86 4.73 6.73
N GLY A 23 -7.08 4.25 6.53
CA GLY A 23 -7.40 2.85 6.74
C GLY A 23 -6.58 2.01 5.78
N LEU A 24 -5.71 1.18 6.34
CA LEU A 24 -5.00 0.15 5.61
C LEU A 24 -6.04 -0.89 5.19
N ARG A 25 -6.37 -0.94 3.90
CA ARG A 25 -7.10 -2.09 3.35
C ARG A 25 -6.10 -3.17 2.97
N ILE A 26 -6.27 -4.33 3.57
CA ILE A 26 -5.64 -5.58 3.15
C ILE A 26 -6.71 -6.31 2.36
N ASP A 27 -6.56 -6.35 1.04
CA ASP A 27 -7.37 -7.26 0.25
C ASP A 27 -6.94 -8.69 0.61
N GLY A 28 -7.87 -9.50 1.12
CA GLY A 28 -7.59 -10.86 1.60
C GLY A 28 -7.03 -11.77 0.51
N ALA A 29 -7.27 -11.44 -0.76
CA ALA A 29 -6.73 -12.16 -1.91
C ALA A 29 -5.25 -11.81 -2.22
N SER A 30 -4.73 -10.67 -1.76
CA SER A 30 -3.34 -10.29 -1.99
C SER A 30 -2.73 -9.51 -0.83
N GLN A 31 -2.30 -10.22 0.22
CA GLN A 31 -1.46 -9.67 1.29
C GLN A 31 -0.11 -9.07 0.80
N THR A 32 0.14 -9.17 -0.50
CA THR A 32 1.29 -8.64 -1.23
C THR A 32 1.21 -7.14 -1.49
N VAL A 33 0.03 -6.52 -1.59
CA VAL A 33 -0.09 -5.09 -1.93
C VAL A 33 -0.75 -4.31 -0.79
N LEU A 34 -0.12 -3.22 -0.36
CA LEU A 34 -0.66 -2.32 0.66
C LEU A 34 -0.83 -0.92 0.11
N PHE A 35 -2.05 -0.40 0.21
CA PHE A 35 -2.34 1.00 -0.08
C PHE A 35 -2.18 1.87 1.16
N GLY A 36 -1.54 3.02 1.00
CA GLY A 36 -1.28 3.99 2.08
C GLY A 36 -2.50 4.78 2.53
N ASP A 37 -3.57 4.76 1.73
CA ASP A 37 -4.84 5.43 2.05
C ASP A 37 -6.03 4.73 1.36
N ASN A 38 -7.22 4.93 1.91
CA ASN A 38 -8.46 4.32 1.44
C ASN A 38 -8.96 4.88 0.10
N VAL A 39 -8.62 6.13 -0.23
CA VAL A 39 -9.11 6.79 -1.44
C VAL A 39 -8.39 6.17 -2.64
N LEU A 40 -7.08 6.03 -2.57
CA LEU A 40 -6.28 5.34 -3.57
C LEU A 40 -6.65 3.87 -3.68
N ALA A 41 -6.84 3.18 -2.55
CA ALA A 41 -7.28 1.78 -2.52
C ALA A 41 -8.63 1.57 -3.22
N GLY A 42 -9.55 2.53 -3.11
CA GLY A 42 -10.85 2.47 -3.81
C GLY A 42 -10.79 2.80 -5.30
N ARG A 43 -9.68 3.37 -5.78
CA ARG A 43 -9.50 3.77 -7.17
C ARG A 43 -8.65 2.80 -7.98
N LEU A 44 -7.85 1.96 -7.33
CA LEU A 44 -6.99 0.98 -8.01
C LEU A 44 -7.45 -0.43 -7.70
N THR A 45 -7.60 -1.25 -8.74
CA THR A 45 -7.87 -2.68 -8.63
C THR A 45 -6.62 -3.46 -8.98
N ILE A 46 -6.32 -4.51 -8.23
CA ILE A 46 -5.22 -5.43 -8.52
C ILE A 46 -5.73 -6.45 -9.53
N GLU A 47 -5.14 -6.45 -10.73
CA GLU A 47 -5.51 -7.39 -11.80
C GLU A 47 -4.73 -8.69 -11.68
N ASP A 48 -3.43 -8.59 -11.40
CA ASP A 48 -2.52 -9.73 -11.36
C ASP A 48 -1.30 -9.43 -10.48
N ILE A 49 -0.77 -10.49 -9.87
CA ILE A 49 0.48 -10.47 -9.11
C ILE A 49 1.29 -11.67 -9.54
N ALA A 50 2.48 -11.40 -10.07
CA ALA A 50 3.38 -12.44 -10.55
C ALA A 50 4.79 -12.26 -9.97
N THR A 51 5.46 -13.38 -9.76
CA THR A 51 6.91 -13.42 -9.57
C THR A 51 7.49 -14.13 -10.79
N THR A 52 8.28 -13.41 -11.58
CA THR A 52 9.02 -13.96 -12.72
C THR A 52 10.51 -13.99 -12.38
N GLU A 53 11.34 -14.43 -13.32
CA GLU A 53 12.80 -14.48 -13.16
C GLU A 53 13.48 -13.64 -14.25
N VAL A 54 14.53 -12.91 -13.88
CA VAL A 54 15.40 -12.14 -14.77
C VAL A 54 16.83 -12.27 -14.27
N ASP A 55 17.73 -12.78 -15.12
CA ASP A 55 19.16 -12.95 -14.82
C ASP A 55 19.45 -13.70 -13.50
N GLY A 56 18.71 -14.77 -13.26
CA GLY A 56 18.79 -15.61 -12.06
C GLY A 56 18.17 -15.00 -10.81
N ARG A 57 17.40 -13.91 -10.93
CA ARG A 57 16.84 -13.15 -9.82
C ARG A 57 15.33 -13.04 -9.92
N ALA A 58 14.64 -13.10 -8.79
CA ALA A 58 13.21 -12.90 -8.74
C ALA A 58 12.85 -11.47 -9.18
N ARG A 59 11.78 -11.35 -9.97
CA ARG A 59 11.17 -10.10 -10.39
C ARG A 59 9.71 -10.09 -10.00
N GLY A 60 9.34 -9.19 -9.10
CA GLY A 60 7.96 -9.00 -8.69
C GLY A 60 7.25 -8.08 -9.67
N VAL A 61 6.05 -8.45 -10.08
CA VAL A 61 5.20 -7.67 -10.99
C VAL A 61 3.82 -7.56 -10.37
N VAL A 62 3.30 -6.34 -10.30
CA VAL A 62 1.92 -6.06 -9.88
C VAL A 62 1.23 -5.30 -11.01
N ARG A 63 0.16 -5.90 -11.54
CA ARG A 63 -0.70 -5.28 -12.55
C ARG A 63 -1.92 -4.67 -11.87
N LEU A 64 -2.20 -3.43 -12.22
CA LEU A 64 -3.21 -2.60 -11.58
C LEU A 64 -4.08 -1.96 -12.67
N SER A 65 -5.38 -1.84 -12.44
CA SER A 65 -6.26 -0.97 -13.23
C SER A 65 -6.79 0.20 -12.42
N SER A 66 -6.86 1.35 -13.07
CA SER A 66 -7.59 2.50 -12.55
C SER A 66 -9.09 2.33 -12.78
N GLN A 67 -9.85 2.50 -11.71
CA GLN A 67 -11.31 2.63 -11.71
C GLN A 67 -11.73 4.11 -11.63
N TYR A 68 -10.78 5.03 -11.84
CA TYR A 68 -10.98 6.48 -11.76
C TYR A 68 -10.70 7.13 -13.11
N GLN A 69 -11.49 8.16 -13.45
CA GLN A 69 -11.38 8.83 -14.75
C GLN A 69 -10.20 9.80 -14.85
N GLY A 70 -9.68 10.27 -13.72
CA GLY A 70 -8.55 11.21 -13.68
C GLY A 70 -7.21 10.50 -13.51
N ASP A 71 -6.14 11.24 -13.81
CA ASP A 71 -4.77 10.78 -13.57
C ASP A 71 -4.43 10.83 -12.08
N GLN A 72 -3.63 9.85 -11.62
CA GLN A 72 -3.21 9.72 -10.24
C GLN A 72 -1.69 9.60 -10.16
N ALA A 73 -1.04 10.55 -9.49
CA ALA A 73 0.37 10.44 -9.17
C ALA A 73 0.54 9.56 -7.93
N ILE A 74 1.33 8.49 -8.05
CA ILE A 74 1.58 7.55 -6.96
C ILE A 74 3.07 7.43 -6.66
N GLN A 75 3.37 7.00 -5.45
CA GLN A 75 4.66 6.46 -5.07
C GLN A 75 4.52 4.99 -4.68
N TYR A 76 5.48 4.17 -5.05
CA TYR A 76 5.48 2.75 -4.71
C TYR A 76 6.88 2.26 -4.30
N ARG A 77 6.90 1.19 -3.50
CA ARG A 77 8.14 0.57 -3.02
C ARG A 77 7.95 -0.93 -2.82
N PHE A 78 8.91 -1.72 -3.30
CA PHE A 78 8.96 -3.16 -3.06
C PHE A 78 9.79 -3.46 -1.81
N TYR A 79 9.36 -4.49 -1.08
CA TYR A 79 10.09 -5.12 0.01
C TYR A 79 10.26 -6.58 -0.36
N TRP A 80 11.46 -7.10 -0.15
CA TRP A 80 11.83 -8.46 -0.54
C TRP A 80 12.04 -9.31 0.68
N TYR A 81 11.55 -10.54 0.61
CA TYR A 81 11.62 -11.54 1.66
C TYR A 81 12.19 -12.85 1.11
N ASP A 82 12.84 -13.61 1.97
CA ASP A 82 13.23 -14.99 1.66
C ASP A 82 12.04 -15.95 1.79
N ASP A 83 12.28 -17.23 1.52
CA ASP A 83 11.27 -18.28 1.60
C ASP A 83 10.73 -18.51 3.02
N ASN A 84 11.43 -18.02 4.05
CA ASN A 84 11.01 -18.07 5.45
C ASN A 84 10.21 -16.80 5.86
N GLY A 85 10.05 -15.84 4.96
CA GLY A 85 9.36 -14.59 5.22
C GLY A 85 10.21 -13.54 5.95
N LEU A 86 11.53 -13.70 6.02
CA LEU A 86 12.43 -12.68 6.58
C LEU A 86 12.78 -11.64 5.52
N GLU A 87 12.72 -10.35 5.88
CA GLU A 87 13.12 -9.27 4.97
C GLU A 87 14.63 -9.37 4.65
N VAL A 88 14.97 -9.44 3.36
CA VAL A 88 16.35 -9.63 2.89
C VAL A 88 17.05 -8.34 2.49
N ASN A 89 16.32 -7.23 2.44
CA ASN A 89 16.86 -5.92 2.10
C ASN A 89 17.58 -5.32 3.31
N THR A 90 18.91 -5.25 3.24
CA THR A 90 19.74 -4.63 4.30
C THR A 90 19.60 -3.10 4.36
N LYS A 91 19.15 -2.49 3.26
CA LYS A 91 18.76 -1.08 3.16
C LYS A 91 17.48 -0.97 2.35
N GLN A 92 16.56 -0.13 2.81
CA GLN A 92 15.32 0.09 2.08
C GLN A 92 15.59 0.83 0.76
N GLY A 93 15.01 0.32 -0.33
CA GLY A 93 15.02 0.99 -1.62
C GLY A 93 14.27 2.35 -1.56
N PRO A 94 14.58 3.27 -2.48
CA PRO A 94 13.86 4.53 -2.58
C PRO A 94 12.40 4.31 -3.00
N TRP A 95 11.54 5.26 -2.67
CA TRP A 95 10.21 5.35 -3.28
C TRP A 95 10.35 5.67 -4.76
N ARG A 96 9.67 4.91 -5.61
CA ARG A 96 9.56 5.16 -7.04
C ARG A 96 8.26 5.88 -7.34
N GLN A 97 8.26 6.76 -8.33
CA GLN A 97 7.08 7.52 -8.76
C GLN A 97 6.50 6.95 -10.04
N ALA A 98 5.18 7.02 -10.18
CA ALA A 98 4.46 6.72 -11.43
C ALA A 98 3.22 7.61 -11.55
N ILE A 99 2.75 7.80 -12.78
CA ILE A 99 1.45 8.40 -13.07
C ILE A 99 0.56 7.29 -13.61
N VAL A 100 -0.53 7.02 -12.94
CA VAL A 100 -1.58 6.11 -13.40
C VAL A 100 -2.60 6.94 -14.17
N ARG A 101 -2.81 6.66 -15.47
CA ARG A 101 -3.80 7.41 -16.23
C ARG A 101 -5.21 6.94 -15.91
N GLY A 102 -6.17 7.83 -16.16
CA GLY A 102 -7.59 7.50 -15.99
C GLY A 102 -8.00 6.25 -16.77
N MET A 103 -8.70 5.33 -16.12
CA MET A 103 -9.19 4.06 -16.70
C MET A 103 -8.12 3.16 -17.34
N GLU A 104 -6.83 3.39 -17.07
CA GLU A 104 -5.72 2.63 -17.63
C GLU A 104 -5.40 1.39 -16.79
N SER A 105 -4.97 0.30 -17.46
CA SER A 105 -4.25 -0.80 -16.82
C SER A 105 -2.74 -0.63 -16.99
N PHE A 106 -2.00 -0.68 -15.89
CA PHE A 106 -0.55 -0.49 -15.85
C PHE A 106 0.12 -1.55 -14.98
N ALA A 107 1.45 -1.67 -15.09
CA ALA A 107 2.22 -2.61 -14.28
C ALA A 107 3.41 -1.91 -13.62
N ILE A 108 3.63 -2.22 -12.35
CA ILE A 108 4.85 -1.88 -11.62
C ILE A 108 5.66 -3.15 -11.39
N SER A 109 6.99 -3.04 -11.41
CA SER A 109 7.85 -4.19 -11.18
C SER A 109 9.19 -3.82 -10.56
N GLU A 110 9.81 -4.76 -9.85
CA GLU A 110 11.17 -4.65 -9.32
C GLU A 110 11.88 -6.00 -9.45
N VAL A 111 13.21 -5.98 -9.61
CA VAL A 111 14.05 -7.18 -9.53
C VAL A 111 14.74 -7.19 -8.17
N SER A 112 14.77 -8.34 -7.50
CA SER A 112 15.44 -8.47 -6.21
C SER A 112 16.95 -8.30 -6.37
N ILE A 113 17.50 -7.38 -5.57
CA ILE A 113 18.96 -7.17 -5.48
C ILE A 113 19.60 -8.28 -4.64
N ASN A 114 18.87 -8.83 -3.66
CA ASN A 114 19.34 -9.95 -2.86
C ASN A 114 18.95 -11.27 -3.54
N PRO A 115 19.90 -12.17 -3.86
CA PRO A 115 19.57 -13.45 -4.50
C PRO A 115 18.63 -14.34 -3.68
N ASN A 116 18.58 -14.17 -2.35
CA ASN A 116 17.66 -14.90 -1.49
C ASN A 116 16.25 -14.28 -1.45
N GLY A 117 16.05 -13.10 -2.06
CA GLY A 117 14.74 -12.46 -2.13
C GLY A 117 13.88 -13.10 -3.20
N THR A 118 12.97 -13.97 -2.77
CA THR A 118 12.08 -14.77 -3.64
C THR A 118 10.63 -14.33 -3.53
N GLN A 119 10.25 -13.72 -2.41
CA GLN A 119 8.91 -13.23 -2.14
C GLN A 119 8.94 -11.70 -2.01
N PHE A 120 7.82 -11.05 -2.30
CA PHE A 120 7.76 -9.59 -2.19
C PHE A 120 6.44 -9.08 -1.61
N ARG A 121 6.50 -7.82 -1.18
CA ARG A 121 5.36 -6.96 -0.86
C ARG A 121 5.56 -5.62 -1.53
N VAL A 122 4.49 -4.98 -1.99
CA VAL A 122 4.50 -3.63 -2.54
C VAL A 122 3.66 -2.72 -1.67
N GLN A 123 4.22 -1.58 -1.31
CA GLN A 123 3.46 -0.48 -0.73
C GLN A 123 3.23 0.59 -1.78
N ILE A 124 2.01 1.10 -1.89
CA ILE A 124 1.60 2.12 -2.85
C ILE A 124 0.92 3.26 -2.07
N ARG A 125 1.29 4.51 -2.33
CA ARG A 125 0.69 5.70 -1.70
C ARG A 125 0.49 6.82 -2.71
N GLU A 126 -0.39 7.75 -2.41
CA GLU A 126 -0.54 8.97 -3.21
C GLU A 126 0.76 9.81 -3.16
N ASN A 127 1.07 10.48 -4.27
CA ASN A 127 2.17 11.43 -4.36
C ASN A 127 1.66 12.86 -4.14
N ASN A 128 1.67 13.32 -2.88
CA ASN A 128 1.13 14.63 -2.45
C ASN A 128 2.05 15.82 -2.77
N ASN A 129 2.74 15.82 -3.92
CA ASN A 129 3.65 16.90 -4.31
C ASN A 129 2.94 18.22 -4.57
#